data_AF-A0A8I1A532-F1
#
_entry.id   AF-A0A8I1A532-F1
#
_cell.length_a   1.000
_cell.length_b   1.000
_cell.length_c   1.000
_cell.angle_alpha   90.00
_cell.angle_beta   90.00
_cell.angle_gamma   90.00
#
_symmetry.space_group_name_H-M   'P 1'
#
loop_
_entity.id
_entity.type
_entity.pdbx_description
1 polymer ?
#
loop_
_entity_poly.entity_id
_entity_poly.type
_entity_poly.pdbx_seq_one_letter_code
_entity_poly.pdbx_strand_id
1 'polypeptide(L)'
;MSFVDEVYDLYRDQLNDDEEDAVAIVLSILEEQSREHMMQLIEQMDDDEITQMLGVYLVEMLKLKMVQDGKLPRLRSVSPVTRYH
;
A
#
# COMPACT_ATOMS: atom_id res chain seq x y z
N MET A 1 -8.08 3.44 -11.96
CA MET A 1 -8.15 4.41 -10.85
C MET A 1 -7.46 5.67 -11.31
N SER A 2 -8.11 6.83 -11.35
CA SER A 2 -7.45 8.08 -11.81
C SER A 2 -6.14 8.35 -11.05
N PHE A 3 -6.11 8.11 -9.74
CA PHE A 3 -4.92 8.34 -8.93
C PHE A 3 -3.76 7.37 -9.21
N VAL A 4 -4.03 6.07 -9.44
CA VAL A 4 -2.97 5.11 -9.79
C VAL A 4 -2.41 5.44 -11.16
N ASP A 5 -3.27 5.83 -12.10
CA ASP A 5 -2.86 6.23 -13.43
C ASP A 5 -2.01 7.51 -13.38
N GLU A 6 -2.38 8.50 -12.55
CA GLU A 6 -1.60 9.72 -12.30
C GLU A 6 -0.23 9.43 -11.67
N VAL A 7 -0.19 8.59 -10.63
CA VAL A 7 1.07 8.18 -9.99
C VAL A 7 1.95 7.41 -10.98
N TYR A 8 1.35 6.50 -11.75
CA TYR A 8 2.10 5.78 -12.78
C TYR A 8 2.66 6.74 -13.83
N ASP A 9 1.90 7.71 -14.32
CA ASP A 9 2.36 8.68 -15.31
C ASP A 9 3.48 9.59 -14.77
N LEU A 10 3.44 9.97 -13.49
CA LEU A 10 4.47 10.77 -12.82
C LEU A 10 5.79 10.02 -12.63
N TYR A 11 5.71 8.71 -12.38
CA TYR A 11 6.85 7.90 -11.94
C TYR A 11 7.26 6.81 -12.93
N ARG A 12 6.61 6.67 -14.09
CA ARG A 12 6.87 5.63 -15.10
C ARG A 12 8.33 5.51 -15.54
N ASP A 13 9.06 6.62 -15.56
CA ASP A 13 10.47 6.64 -15.97
C ASP A 13 11.42 6.24 -14.82
N GLN A 14 10.89 6.19 -13.58
CA GLN A 14 11.59 5.78 -12.35
C GLN A 14 11.21 4.35 -11.93
N LEU A 15 10.08 3.83 -12.43
CA LEU A 15 9.69 2.44 -12.29
C LEU A 15 10.57 1.58 -13.21
N ASN A 16 11.61 0.97 -12.66
CA ASN A 16 12.40 -0.03 -13.37
C ASN A 16 11.67 -1.39 -13.37
N ASP A 17 12.29 -2.44 -13.92
CA ASP A 17 11.77 -3.82 -13.91
C ASP A 17 11.68 -4.47 -12.49
N ASP A 18 11.73 -3.69 -11.41
CA ASP A 18 11.64 -4.17 -10.02
C ASP A 18 10.35 -3.70 -9.33
N GLU A 19 9.58 -4.65 -8.80
CA GLU A 19 8.36 -4.39 -8.03
C GLU A 19 8.64 -3.61 -6.73
N GLU A 20 9.87 -3.67 -6.20
CA GLU A 20 10.26 -2.92 -4.99
C GLU A 20 10.25 -1.40 -5.21
N ASP A 21 10.53 -0.92 -6.43
CA ASP A 21 10.53 0.51 -6.78
C ASP A 21 9.12 1.11 -6.65
N ALA A 22 8.10 0.38 -7.13
CA ALA A 22 6.71 0.81 -7.04
C ALA A 22 6.24 0.96 -5.58
N VAL A 23 6.64 0.01 -4.72
CA VAL A 23 6.29 0.05 -3.29
C VAL A 23 6.95 1.24 -2.60
N ALA A 24 8.25 1.47 -2.85
CA ALA A 24 8.97 2.59 -2.28
C ALA A 24 8.35 3.94 -2.66
N ILE A 25 8.01 4.13 -3.94
CA ILE A 25 7.39 5.35 -4.45
C ILE A 25 6.04 5.61 -3.79
N VAL A 26 5.17 4.59 -3.73
CA VAL A 26 3.86 4.73 -3.09
C VAL A 26 3.99 5.07 -1.61
N LEU A 27 4.93 4.43 -0.89
CA LEU A 27 5.17 4.73 0.51
C LEU A 27 5.66 6.17 0.72
N SER A 28 6.60 6.66 -0.09
CA SER A 28 7.07 8.04 -0.01
C SER A 28 5.96 9.05 -0.28
N ILE A 29 5.11 8.81 -1.29
CA ILE A 29 3.95 9.67 -1.57
C ILE A 29 3.02 9.74 -0.35
N LEU A 30 2.72 8.60 0.27
CA LEU A 30 1.80 8.51 1.41
C LEU A 30 2.38 9.08 2.71
N GLU A 31 3.69 8.95 2.94
CA GLU A 31 4.36 9.50 4.15
C GLU A 31 4.24 11.03 4.24
N GLU A 32 4.21 11.71 3.10
CA GLU A 32 4.10 13.17 3.04
C GLU A 32 2.65 13.67 3.13
N GLN A 33 1.65 12.79 3.02
CA GLN A 33 0.24 13.19 3.03
C GLN A 33 -0.34 13.42 4.42
N SER A 34 -1.13 14.48 4.54
CA SER A 34 -1.99 14.67 5.70
C SER A 34 -3.17 13.69 5.67
N ARG A 35 -3.73 13.39 6.84
CA ARG A 35 -4.96 12.58 6.95
C ARG A 35 -6.10 13.15 6.11
N GLU A 36 -6.22 14.48 6.05
CA GLU A 36 -7.25 15.15 5.26
C GLU A 36 -7.09 14.85 3.76
N HIS A 37 -5.86 14.94 3.25
CA HIS A 37 -5.60 14.67 1.84
C HIS A 37 -5.81 13.20 1.48
N MET A 38 -5.43 12.27 2.37
CA MET A 38 -5.75 10.86 2.18
C MET A 38 -7.26 10.60 2.10
N MET A 39 -8.05 11.29 2.93
CA MET A 39 -9.52 11.16 2.87
C MET A 39 -10.09 11.71 1.56
N GLN A 40 -9.54 12.82 1.04
CA GLN A 40 -9.94 13.36 -0.26
C GLN A 40 -9.65 12.39 -1.41
N LEU A 41 -8.51 11.69 -1.38
CA LEU A 41 -8.20 10.66 -2.36
C LEU A 41 -9.20 9.49 -2.31
N ILE A 42 -9.54 9.04 -1.10
CA ILE A 42 -10.52 7.96 -0.91
C ILE A 42 -11.92 8.38 -1.38
N GLU A 43 -12.34 9.63 -1.14
CA GLU A 43 -13.62 10.17 -1.60
C GLU A 43 -13.75 10.24 -3.13
N GLN A 44 -12.65 10.20 -3.86
CA GLN A 44 -12.62 10.18 -5.33
C GLN A 44 -12.67 8.76 -5.91
N MET A 45 -12.47 7.73 -5.09
CA MET A 45 -12.55 6.33 -5.51
C MET A 45 -14.01 5.92 -5.72
N ASP A 46 -14.25 5.00 -6.66
CA ASP A 46 -15.56 4.37 -6.80
C ASP A 46 -15.83 3.29 -5.73
N ASP A 47 -17.07 2.81 -5.65
CA ASP A 47 -17.48 1.83 -4.63
C ASP A 47 -16.69 0.50 -4.75
N ASP A 48 -16.31 0.10 -5.95
CA ASP A 48 -15.55 -1.12 -6.19
C ASP A 48 -14.10 -0.96 -5.74
N GLU A 49 -13.50 0.20 -6.02
CA GLU A 49 -12.16 0.59 -5.61
C GLU A 49 -12.06 0.70 -4.08
N ILE A 50 -13.04 1.30 -3.41
CA ILE A 50 -13.13 1.36 -1.93
C ILE A 50 -13.25 -0.06 -1.36
N THR A 51 -14.10 -0.90 -1.96
CA THR A 51 -14.30 -2.28 -1.54
C THR A 51 -13.01 -3.08 -1.67
N GLN A 52 -12.27 -2.93 -2.76
CA GLN A 52 -10.98 -3.57 -2.98
C GLN A 52 -9.93 -3.09 -1.98
N MET A 53 -9.79 -1.77 -1.79
CA MET A 53 -8.86 -1.19 -0.82
C MET A 53 -9.11 -1.76 0.60
N LEU A 54 -10.36 -1.72 1.05
CA LEU A 54 -10.72 -2.23 2.37
C LEU A 54 -10.54 -3.76 2.45
N GLY A 55 -10.87 -4.48 1.38
CA GLY A 55 -10.70 -5.93 1.29
C GLY A 55 -9.25 -6.36 1.47
N VAL A 56 -8.32 -5.72 0.74
CA VAL A 56 -6.88 -5.97 0.86
C VAL A 56 -6.39 -5.69 2.28
N TYR A 57 -6.74 -4.52 2.84
CA TYR A 57 -6.36 -4.17 4.21
C TYR A 57 -6.84 -5.21 5.23
N LEU A 58 -8.12 -5.58 5.20
CA LEU A 58 -8.71 -6.51 6.15
C LEU A 58 -8.11 -7.92 6.02
N VAL A 59 -7.83 -8.37 4.78
CA VAL A 59 -7.17 -9.66 4.53
C VAL A 59 -5.76 -9.67 5.12
N GLU A 60 -4.96 -8.64 4.90
CA GLU A 60 -3.60 -8.56 5.46
C GLU A 60 -3.62 -8.52 6.99
N MET A 61 -4.52 -7.73 7.59
CA MET A 61 -4.66 -7.69 9.05
C MET A 61 -5.12 -9.03 9.63
N LEU A 62 -5.99 -9.76 8.92
CA LEU A 62 -6.44 -11.09 9.34
C LEU A 62 -5.29 -12.10 9.26
N LYS A 63 -4.48 -12.08 8.18
CA LYS A 63 -3.28 -12.91 8.07
C LYS A 63 -2.32 -12.67 9.23
N LEU A 64 -2.07 -11.41 9.60
CA LEU A 64 -1.22 -11.07 10.75
C LEU A 64 -1.76 -11.67 12.06
N LYS A 65 -3.06 -11.58 12.31
CA LYS A 65 -3.69 -12.23 13.47
C LYS A 65 -3.54 -13.74 13.43
N MET A 66 -3.75 -14.37 12.28
CA MET A 66 -3.58 -15.82 12.12
C MET A 66 -2.13 -16.27 12.36
N VAL A 67 -1.13 -15.47 11.99
CA VAL A 67 0.28 -15.72 12.30
C VAL A 67 0.55 -15.59 13.81
N GLN A 68 -0.02 -14.57 14.47
CA GLN A 68 0.08 -14.40 15.92
C GLN A 68 -0.52 -15.59 16.68
N ASP A 69 -1.65 -16.11 16.19
CA ASP A 69 -2.32 -17.30 16.72
C ASP A 69 -1.62 -18.62 16.35
N GLY A 70 -0.54 -18.58 15.54
CA GLY A 70 0.18 -19.77 15.07
C GLY A 70 -0.57 -20.62 14.04
N LYS A 71 -1.66 -20.09 13.46
CA LYS A 71 -2.46 -20.77 12.42
C LYS A 71 -1.84 -20.70 11.04
N LEU A 72 -0.96 -19.73 10.81
CA LEU A 72 -0.14 -19.62 9.61
C LEU A 72 1.34 -19.62 9.99
N PRO A 73 2.23 -20.18 9.14
CA PRO A 73 3.65 -19.96 9.31
C PRO A 73 3.91 -18.46 9.25
N ARG A 74 4.90 -17.96 10.00
CA ARG A 74 5.40 -16.60 9.79
C ARG A 74 5.83 -16.52 8.33
N LEU A 75 5.04 -15.84 7.49
CA LEU A 75 5.48 -15.50 6.15
C LEU A 75 6.86 -14.87 6.31
N ARG A 76 7.82 -15.27 5.46
CA ARG A 76 9.09 -14.53 5.38
C ARG A 76 8.68 -13.09 5.09
N SER A 77 8.86 -12.25 6.09
CA SER A 77 8.53 -10.84 6.04
C SER A 77 9.14 -10.28 4.77
N VAL A 78 8.34 -9.64 3.92
CA VAL A 78 8.85 -8.53 3.13
C VAL A 78 9.58 -7.63 4.15
N SER A 79 10.86 -7.41 3.90
CA SER A 79 11.83 -6.91 4.86
C SER A 79 11.28 -5.71 5.64
N PRO A 80 11.45 -5.66 6.98
CA PRO A 80 11.09 -4.47 7.72
C PRO A 80 12.00 -3.34 7.25
N VAL A 81 11.41 -2.28 6.68
CA VAL A 81 12.05 -0.99 6.48
C VAL A 81 12.73 -0.63 7.79
N THR A 82 14.06 -0.62 7.74
CA THR A 82 14.91 -0.31 8.87
C THR A 82 14.64 1.15 9.22
N ARG A 83 13.90 1.39 10.31
CA ARG A 83 13.83 2.71 10.94
C ARG A 83 15.25 3.07 11.38
N TYR A 84 15.90 3.94 10.62
CA TYR A 84 17.14 4.57 11.05
C TYR A 84 16.84 5.37 12.32
N HIS A 85 17.62 5.09 13.37
CA HIS A 85 17.69 5.85 14.61
C HIS A 85 18.52 7.12 14.41
#